data_AF-A0A8J7C4U4-F1
#
_entry.id   AF-A0A8J7C4U4-F1
#
_cell.length_a   1.000
_cell.length_b   1.000
_cell.length_c   1.000
_cell.angle_alpha   90.00
_cell.angle_beta   90.00
_cell.angle_gamma   90.00
#
_symmetry.space_group_name_H-M   'P 1'
#
loop_
_entity.id
_entity.type
_entity.pdbx_description
1 polymer ?
#
loop_
_entity_poly.entity_id
_entity_poly.type
_entity_poly.pdbx_seq_one_letter_code
_entity_poly.pdbx_strand_id
1 'polypeptide(L)'
;MKKTLIYAGAALALATAVLIPSSYASARSNDGRVPHIDGNMQFPPNRSRIVRHTVRLHVPQNSKAVTQLLINVPNNLTVSNDIKDIDVADENEQKINTNVSINSRTILLAFPEPVAPNTKFNIDLNNVKRSILGNGSVYRFWAKESGSDAEIPIGVAQFRIY
;
A
#
# COMPACT_ATOMS: atom_id res chain seq x y z
N MET A 1 -46.55 67.31 -11.92
CA MET A 1 -45.08 67.28 -11.71
C MET A 1 -44.67 65.85 -11.43
N LYS A 2 -43.58 65.39 -12.06
CA LYS A 2 -43.06 64.01 -12.09
C LYS A 2 -42.59 63.56 -10.70
N LYS A 3 -42.65 62.24 -10.43
CA LYS A 3 -41.63 61.49 -9.67
C LYS A 3 -41.88 59.98 -9.80
N THR A 4 -41.12 59.38 -10.71
CA THR A 4 -40.87 57.94 -10.84
C THR A 4 -40.01 57.46 -9.68
N LEU A 5 -40.35 56.33 -9.08
CA LEU A 5 -39.41 55.55 -8.27
C LEU A 5 -39.49 54.09 -8.70
N ILE A 6 -38.39 53.68 -9.33
CA ILE A 6 -38.05 52.34 -9.79
C ILE A 6 -37.71 51.53 -8.54
N TYR A 7 -38.41 50.42 -8.30
CA TYR A 7 -37.99 49.44 -7.30
C TYR A 7 -37.32 48.26 -8.02
N ALA A 8 -36.00 48.29 -8.00
CA ALA A 8 -35.14 47.19 -8.39
C ALA A 8 -35.04 46.17 -7.25
N GLY A 9 -34.86 44.89 -7.62
CA GLY A 9 -34.10 43.96 -6.78
C GLY A 9 -34.87 42.74 -6.30
N ALA A 10 -34.65 41.60 -6.96
CA ALA A 10 -33.96 40.43 -6.39
C ALA A 10 -34.41 39.16 -7.13
N ALA A 11 -33.74 38.82 -8.23
CA ALA A 11 -33.82 37.47 -8.80
C ALA A 11 -32.94 36.55 -7.94
N LEU A 12 -33.57 35.68 -7.16
CA LEU A 12 -32.88 34.65 -6.37
C LEU A 12 -32.46 33.52 -7.31
N ALA A 13 -31.21 33.55 -7.79
CA ALA A 13 -30.64 32.44 -8.56
C ALA A 13 -30.26 31.30 -7.61
N LEU A 14 -31.05 30.21 -7.62
CA LEU A 14 -30.72 28.96 -6.95
C LEU A 14 -29.57 28.26 -7.70
N ALA A 15 -28.35 28.37 -7.17
CA ALA A 15 -27.23 27.57 -7.64
C ALA A 15 -27.40 26.12 -7.14
N THR A 16 -27.72 25.20 -8.03
CA THR A 16 -27.71 23.76 -7.75
C THR A 16 -26.26 23.29 -7.66
N ALA A 17 -25.75 23.07 -6.45
CA ALA A 17 -24.48 22.37 -6.26
C ALA A 17 -24.68 20.89 -6.59
N VAL A 18 -24.09 20.42 -7.69
CA VAL A 18 -23.97 18.98 -7.96
C VAL A 18 -22.90 18.44 -7.01
N LEU A 19 -23.32 17.72 -5.97
CA LEU A 19 -22.43 16.91 -5.17
C LEU A 19 -21.95 15.74 -6.05
N ILE A 20 -20.76 15.86 -6.63
CA ILE A 20 -20.07 14.73 -7.24
C ILE A 20 -19.49 13.92 -6.07
N PRO A 21 -19.94 12.68 -5.80
CA PRO A 21 -19.29 11.86 -4.81
C PRO A 21 -17.92 11.46 -5.37
N SER A 22 -16.85 12.11 -4.88
CA SER A 22 -15.49 11.62 -5.10
C SER A 22 -15.23 10.44 -4.17
N SER A 23 -15.76 9.27 -4.53
CA SER A 23 -15.38 8.00 -3.91
C SER A 23 -14.41 7.29 -4.83
N TYR A 24 -13.11 7.48 -4.61
CA TYR A 24 -12.10 6.58 -5.16
C TYR A 24 -12.09 5.28 -4.33
N ALA A 25 -13.16 4.50 -4.45
CA ALA A 25 -13.16 3.10 -4.05
C ALA A 25 -12.63 2.28 -5.24
N SER A 26 -11.33 2.00 -5.28
CA SER A 26 -10.84 0.97 -6.18
C SER A 26 -11.32 -0.38 -5.65
N ALA A 27 -12.32 -0.96 -6.30
CA ALA A 27 -12.73 -2.33 -6.04
C ALA A 27 -11.57 -3.24 -6.47
N ARG A 28 -10.68 -3.54 -5.52
CA ARG A 28 -9.61 -4.53 -5.65
C ARG A 28 -10.25 -5.91 -5.69
N SER A 29 -10.70 -6.30 -6.88
CA SER A 29 -11.37 -7.58 -7.11
C SER A 29 -10.35 -8.69 -7.37
N ASN A 30 -10.80 -9.93 -7.15
CA ASN A 30 -10.01 -11.12 -7.50
C ASN A 30 -9.76 -11.25 -9.02
N ASP A 31 -10.54 -10.53 -9.83
CA ASP A 31 -10.45 -10.56 -11.29
C ASP A 31 -9.40 -9.59 -11.86
N GLY A 32 -8.66 -8.90 -11.00
CA GLY A 32 -7.58 -8.00 -11.39
C GLY A 32 -6.50 -8.69 -12.23
N ARG A 33 -5.71 -7.88 -12.96
CA ARG A 33 -4.60 -8.38 -13.80
C ARG A 33 -3.21 -8.08 -13.24
N VAL A 34 -3.16 -7.34 -12.14
CA VAL A 34 -1.92 -6.88 -11.52
C VAL A 34 -2.01 -7.15 -10.02
N PRO A 35 -0.94 -7.70 -9.40
CA PRO A 35 -0.84 -7.84 -7.96
C PRO A 35 -1.07 -6.49 -7.27
N HIS A 36 -1.59 -6.54 -6.05
CA HIS A 36 -1.81 -5.33 -5.27
C HIS A 36 -1.70 -5.57 -3.78
N ILE A 37 -1.45 -4.48 -3.05
CA ILE A 37 -1.49 -4.49 -1.59
C ILE A 37 -2.95 -4.43 -1.14
N ASP A 38 -3.43 -5.44 -0.42
CA ASP A 38 -4.79 -5.46 0.16
C ASP A 38 -4.88 -4.51 1.37
N GLY A 39 -3.85 -4.49 2.20
CA GLY A 39 -3.80 -3.66 3.40
C GLY A 39 -2.56 -3.94 4.25
N ASN A 40 -2.51 -3.32 5.43
CA ASN A 40 -1.37 -3.46 6.33
C ASN A 40 -1.75 -3.21 7.80
N MET A 41 -0.96 -3.76 8.73
CA MET A 41 -1.16 -3.63 10.18
C MET A 41 0.17 -3.52 10.93
N GLN A 42 0.13 -2.97 12.15
CA GLN A 42 1.29 -2.84 13.01
C GLN A 42 1.04 -3.48 14.37
N PHE A 43 2.06 -4.13 14.91
CA PHE A 43 2.03 -4.74 16.24
C PHE A 43 3.32 -4.46 17.01
N PRO A 44 3.28 -4.03 18.28
CA PRO A 44 2.08 -3.60 19.00
C PRO A 44 1.47 -2.32 18.38
N PRO A 45 0.14 -2.11 18.48
CA PRO A 45 -0.52 -0.94 17.89
C PRO A 45 -0.27 0.37 18.66
N ASN A 46 0.55 0.34 19.71
CA ASN A 46 0.81 1.48 20.59
C ASN A 46 2.02 2.33 20.12
N ARG A 47 2.48 3.28 20.95
CA ARG A 47 3.64 4.13 20.69
C ARG A 47 5.00 3.44 20.83
N SER A 48 5.06 2.11 20.65
CA SER A 48 6.34 1.40 20.69
C SER A 48 7.29 1.95 19.62
N ARG A 49 8.56 2.10 20.01
CA ARG A 49 9.63 2.53 19.09
C ARG A 49 9.99 1.45 18.08
N ILE A 50 9.74 0.19 18.44
CA ILE A 50 10.02 -1.00 17.64
C ILE A 50 8.71 -1.75 17.43
N VAL A 51 8.34 -1.96 16.17
CA VAL A 51 7.09 -2.64 15.81
C VAL A 51 7.36 -3.69 14.73
N ARG A 52 6.50 -4.69 14.67
CA ARG A 52 6.28 -5.53 13.49
C ARG A 52 5.29 -4.82 12.57
N HIS A 53 5.61 -4.73 11.29
CA HIS A 53 4.71 -4.21 10.26
C HIS A 53 4.40 -5.33 9.27
N THR A 54 3.14 -5.76 9.27
CA THR A 54 2.62 -6.77 8.35
C THR A 54 1.93 -6.09 7.18
N VAL A 55 2.24 -6.53 5.97
CA VAL A 55 1.61 -6.07 4.73
C VAL A 55 1.01 -7.26 4.00
N ARG A 56 -0.28 -7.19 3.69
CA ARG A 56 -0.99 -8.23 2.94
C ARG A 56 -0.92 -7.92 1.45
N LEU A 57 -0.35 -8.83 0.68
CA LEU A 57 -0.31 -8.80 -0.77
C LEU A 57 -1.30 -9.79 -1.35
N HIS A 58 -1.90 -9.41 -2.46
CA HIS A 58 -2.82 -10.23 -3.21
C HIS A 58 -2.36 -10.32 -4.66
N VAL A 59 -2.24 -11.55 -5.16
CA VAL A 59 -1.97 -11.89 -6.55
C VAL A 59 -3.30 -12.37 -7.14
N PRO A 60 -4.01 -11.54 -7.95
CA PRO A 60 -5.32 -11.89 -8.51
C PRO A 60 -5.31 -13.14 -9.38
N GLN A 61 -6.48 -13.71 -9.65
CA GLN A 61 -6.60 -14.91 -10.49
C GLN A 61 -6.15 -14.69 -11.94
N ASN A 62 -6.38 -13.49 -12.50
CA ASN A 62 -6.05 -13.16 -13.88
C ASN A 62 -4.69 -12.44 -14.01
N SER A 63 -3.88 -12.38 -12.95
CA SER A 63 -2.52 -11.87 -13.04
C SER A 63 -1.53 -12.98 -13.39
N LYS A 64 -0.28 -12.59 -13.62
CA LYS A 64 0.81 -13.55 -13.74
C LYS A 64 1.37 -13.90 -12.35
N ALA A 65 2.16 -14.96 -12.30
CA ALA A 65 2.87 -15.35 -11.08
C ALA A 65 3.93 -14.30 -10.71
N VAL A 66 4.08 -14.00 -9.42
CA VAL A 66 5.06 -13.02 -8.92
C VAL A 66 6.40 -13.71 -8.66
N THR A 67 7.46 -13.20 -9.27
CA THR A 67 8.82 -13.74 -9.13
C THR A 67 9.67 -12.93 -8.17
N GLN A 68 9.45 -11.61 -8.12
CA GLN A 68 10.16 -10.71 -7.23
C GLN A 68 9.25 -9.61 -6.70
N LEU A 69 9.56 -9.15 -5.48
CA LEU A 69 8.95 -7.99 -4.87
C LEU A 69 10.02 -7.03 -4.39
N LEU A 70 9.86 -5.75 -4.73
CA LEU A 70 10.69 -4.65 -4.25
C LEU A 70 9.87 -3.79 -3.30
N ILE A 71 10.42 -3.55 -2.11
CA ILE A 71 9.83 -2.72 -1.07
C ILE A 71 10.76 -1.55 -0.80
N ASN A 72 10.31 -0.33 -1.11
CA ASN A 72 11.05 0.87 -0.74
C ASN A 72 10.59 1.36 0.62
N VAL A 73 11.52 1.34 1.56
CA VAL A 73 11.37 1.81 2.93
C VAL A 73 11.48 3.34 2.97
N PRO A 74 10.50 4.04 3.56
CA PRO A 74 10.55 5.49 3.66
C PRO A 74 11.64 5.97 4.62
N ASN A 75 12.16 7.18 4.37
CA ASN A 75 13.36 7.73 5.04
C ASN A 75 13.24 7.88 6.57
N ASN A 76 12.03 7.95 7.09
CA ASN A 76 11.73 8.12 8.52
C ASN A 76 11.56 6.78 9.28
N LEU A 77 11.68 5.65 8.58
CA LEU A 77 11.72 4.31 9.17
C LEU A 77 13.09 3.67 9.00
N THR A 78 13.43 2.81 9.95
CA THR A 78 14.62 1.98 9.90
C THR A 78 14.17 0.53 10.03
N VAL A 79 14.30 -0.23 8.95
CA VAL A 79 14.09 -1.68 8.97
C VAL A 79 15.38 -2.35 9.43
N SER A 80 15.27 -3.50 10.09
CA SER A 80 16.43 -4.30 10.45
C SER A 80 17.22 -4.72 9.22
N ASN A 81 18.54 -4.80 9.34
CA ASN A 81 19.40 -5.36 8.30
C ASN A 81 19.53 -6.89 8.40
N ASP A 82 18.92 -7.51 9.42
CA ASP A 82 18.88 -8.96 9.56
C ASP A 82 17.76 -9.52 8.67
N ILE A 83 18.12 -10.39 7.72
CA ILE A 83 17.15 -11.08 6.85
C ILE A 83 16.18 -11.95 7.64
N LYS A 84 16.52 -12.38 8.86
CA LYS A 84 15.64 -13.15 9.75
C LYS A 84 14.48 -12.32 10.29
N ASP A 85 14.58 -11.00 10.23
CA ASP A 85 13.50 -10.09 10.62
C ASP A 85 12.48 -9.88 9.48
N ILE A 86 12.62 -10.58 8.35
CA ILE A 86 11.70 -10.50 7.22
C ILE A 86 11.13 -11.87 6.94
N ASP A 87 9.84 -12.02 7.19
CA ASP A 87 9.12 -13.26 6.94
C ASP A 87 8.04 -13.07 5.87
N VAL A 88 7.83 -14.11 5.08
CA VAL A 88 6.77 -14.19 4.09
C VAL A 88 6.01 -15.48 4.33
N ALA A 89 4.70 -15.38 4.51
CA ALA A 89 3.84 -16.51 4.80
C ALA A 89 2.52 -16.40 4.04
N ASP A 90 1.97 -17.54 3.64
CA ASP A 90 0.65 -17.61 3.02
C ASP A 90 -0.48 -17.30 4.02
N GLU A 91 -1.72 -17.41 3.56
CA GLU A 91 -2.90 -17.19 4.42
C GLU A 91 -3.10 -18.25 5.51
N ASN A 92 -2.43 -19.40 5.41
CA ASN A 92 -2.42 -20.47 6.39
C ASN A 92 -1.20 -20.39 7.33
N GLU A 93 -0.48 -19.27 7.32
CA GLU A 93 0.75 -19.03 8.08
C GLU A 93 1.91 -19.97 7.69
N GLN A 94 1.82 -20.62 6.52
CA GLN A 94 2.90 -21.46 5.99
C GLN A 94 3.96 -20.56 5.34
N LYS A 95 5.21 -20.79 5.71
CA LYS A 95 6.33 -20.00 5.21
C LYS A 95 6.52 -20.20 3.70
N ILE A 96 6.56 -19.08 2.96
CA ILE A 96 6.89 -19.07 1.54
C ILE A 96 8.40 -18.92 1.41
N ASN A 97 9.04 -19.86 0.72
CA ASN A 97 10.48 -19.81 0.49
C ASN A 97 10.85 -18.55 -0.29
N THR A 98 11.73 -17.73 0.29
CA THR A 98 12.04 -16.38 -0.22
C THR A 98 13.50 -16.06 0.05
N ASN A 99 14.20 -15.61 -0.98
CA ASN A 99 15.54 -15.04 -0.86
C ASN A 99 15.42 -13.53 -0.61
N VAL A 100 15.86 -13.10 0.56
CA VAL A 100 15.81 -11.71 0.98
C VAL A 100 17.16 -11.05 0.75
N SER A 101 17.17 -9.90 0.10
CA SER A 101 18.33 -9.00 0.09
C SER A 101 17.91 -7.59 0.45
N ILE A 102 18.76 -6.90 1.21
CA ILE A 102 18.51 -5.55 1.69
C ILE A 102 19.62 -4.68 1.12
N ASN A 103 19.24 -3.74 0.25
CA ASN A 103 20.15 -2.75 -0.29
C ASN A 103 19.70 -1.36 0.10
N SER A 104 20.44 -0.73 1.02
CA SER A 104 20.17 0.62 1.51
C SER A 104 18.77 0.76 2.13
N ARG A 105 17.77 1.18 1.33
CA ARG A 105 16.36 1.34 1.75
C ARG A 105 15.40 0.50 0.91
N THR A 106 15.93 -0.38 0.07
CA THR A 106 15.15 -1.27 -0.77
C THR A 106 15.34 -2.69 -0.28
N ILE A 107 14.23 -3.35 0.03
CA ILE A 107 14.19 -4.78 0.33
C ILE A 107 13.73 -5.48 -0.94
N LEU A 108 14.54 -6.43 -1.41
CA LEU A 108 14.21 -7.31 -2.53
C LEU A 108 13.87 -8.69 -1.96
N LEU A 109 12.66 -9.15 -2.25
CA LEU A 109 12.20 -10.51 -2.01
C LEU A 109 12.18 -11.23 -3.35
N ALA A 110 13.05 -12.20 -3.54
CA ALA A 110 13.06 -13.05 -4.72
C ALA A 110 12.49 -14.42 -4.37
N PHE A 111 11.45 -14.84 -5.08
CA PHE A 111 10.80 -16.14 -4.87
C PHE A 111 11.47 -17.18 -5.77
N PRO A 112 12.16 -18.19 -5.21
CA PRO A 112 12.75 -19.27 -6.01
C PRO A 112 11.68 -20.03 -6.81
N GLU A 113 10.50 -20.19 -6.21
CA GLU A 113 9.28 -20.68 -6.85
C GLU A 113 8.32 -19.50 -7.02
N PRO A 114 7.93 -19.13 -8.24
CA PRO A 114 7.03 -18.00 -8.47
C PRO A 114 5.71 -18.16 -7.70
N VAL A 115 5.28 -17.11 -7.01
CA VAL A 115 4.03 -17.11 -6.27
C VAL A 115 2.87 -17.10 -7.26
N ALA A 116 2.05 -18.15 -7.23
CA ALA A 116 1.00 -18.38 -8.21
C ALA A 116 -0.11 -17.31 -8.18
N PRO A 117 -0.83 -17.10 -9.29
CA PRO A 117 -2.08 -16.33 -9.30
C PRO A 117 -3.12 -16.90 -8.33
N ASN A 118 -4.09 -16.07 -7.96
CA ASN A 118 -5.14 -16.39 -6.97
C ASN A 118 -4.57 -16.76 -5.59
N THR A 119 -3.53 -16.05 -5.15
CA THR A 119 -2.91 -16.26 -3.84
C THR A 119 -2.86 -14.98 -3.04
N LYS A 120 -2.92 -15.12 -1.71
CA LYS A 120 -2.71 -14.05 -0.76
C LYS A 120 -1.64 -14.46 0.22
N PHE A 121 -0.77 -13.51 0.54
CA PHE A 121 0.30 -13.75 1.49
C PHE A 121 0.63 -12.48 2.26
N ASN A 122 1.22 -12.66 3.43
CA ASN A 122 1.66 -11.61 4.31
C ASN A 122 3.18 -11.47 4.24
N ILE A 123 3.64 -10.23 4.33
CA ILE A 123 5.04 -9.88 4.48
C ILE A 123 5.17 -9.21 5.83
N ASP A 124 5.92 -9.83 6.72
CA ASP A 124 6.22 -9.34 8.06
C ASP A 124 7.59 -8.70 8.07
N LEU A 125 7.62 -7.39 8.31
CA LEU A 125 8.84 -6.65 8.63
C LEU A 125 8.92 -6.56 10.16
N ASN A 126 9.74 -7.40 10.77
CA ASN A 126 10.01 -7.39 12.20
C ASN A 126 11.03 -6.30 12.55
N ASN A 127 11.01 -5.88 13.82
CA ASN A 127 11.98 -4.93 14.37
C ASN A 127 12.08 -3.58 13.62
N VAL A 128 10.98 -3.12 13.01
CA VAL A 128 10.92 -1.80 12.35
C VAL A 128 11.00 -0.71 13.40
N LYS A 129 12.09 0.06 13.34
CA LYS A 129 12.37 1.18 14.23
C LYS A 129 11.81 2.48 13.66
N ARG A 130 11.11 3.22 14.51
CA ARG A 130 10.70 4.60 14.23
C ARG A 130 11.89 5.53 14.47
N SER A 131 12.31 6.24 13.43
CA SER A 131 13.51 7.08 13.50
C SER A 131 13.21 8.51 13.95
N ILE A 132 12.01 9.06 13.63
CA ILE A 132 11.66 10.47 13.91
C ILE A 132 10.14 10.62 14.21
N LEU A 133 9.78 11.61 15.03
CA LEU A 133 8.42 12.16 15.10
C LEU A 133 8.11 12.86 13.76
N GLY A 134 7.09 12.42 13.04
CA GLY A 134 6.71 12.99 11.74
C GLY A 134 5.37 12.46 11.26
N ASN A 135 4.86 13.01 10.16
CA ASN A 135 3.62 12.54 9.55
C ASN A 135 3.84 11.19 8.86
N GLY A 136 2.79 10.37 8.83
CA GLY A 136 2.84 8.93 8.52
C GLY A 136 3.76 8.52 7.37
N SER A 137 4.48 7.42 7.56
CA SER A 137 5.42 6.89 6.57
C SER A 137 4.71 6.00 5.56
N VAL A 138 5.13 6.01 4.30
CA VAL A 138 4.50 5.21 3.25
C VAL A 138 5.54 4.34 2.57
N TYR A 139 5.37 3.03 2.70
CA TYR A 139 6.11 2.04 1.90
C TYR A 139 5.55 2.02 0.49
N ARG A 140 6.43 1.82 -0.49
CA ARG A 140 6.04 1.64 -1.89
C ARG A 140 6.46 0.25 -2.34
N PHE A 141 5.60 -0.40 -3.11
CA PHE A 141 5.78 -1.78 -3.53
C PHE A 141 5.77 -1.89 -5.05
N TRP A 142 6.70 -2.67 -5.58
CA TRP A 142 6.75 -3.07 -6.98
C TRP A 142 6.88 -4.58 -7.07
N ALA A 143 6.25 -5.19 -8.07
CA ALA A 143 6.40 -6.60 -8.37
C ALA A 143 7.03 -6.80 -9.75
N LYS A 144 7.77 -7.89 -9.90
CA LYS A 144 8.07 -8.48 -11.20
C LYS A 144 7.29 -9.77 -11.34
N GLU A 145 6.81 -9.98 -12.56
CA GLU A 145 5.96 -11.11 -12.90
C GLU A 145 6.70 -12.07 -13.83
N SER A 146 6.27 -13.33 -13.86
CA SER A 146 6.82 -14.32 -14.77
C SER A 146 6.73 -13.87 -16.23
N GLY A 147 7.84 -13.97 -16.96
CA GLY A 147 7.93 -13.53 -18.37
C GLY A 147 7.94 -12.01 -18.55
N SER A 148 8.23 -11.23 -17.51
CA SER A 148 8.49 -9.79 -17.63
C SER A 148 9.54 -9.31 -16.63
N ASP A 149 10.53 -8.57 -17.14
CA ASP A 149 11.52 -7.90 -16.28
C ASP A 149 11.06 -6.51 -15.79
N ALA A 150 9.85 -6.09 -16.17
CA ALA A 150 9.31 -4.79 -15.82
C ALA A 150 8.92 -4.73 -14.33
N GLU A 151 9.31 -3.66 -13.66
CA GLU A 151 8.89 -3.38 -12.28
C GLU A 151 7.54 -2.67 -12.27
N ILE A 152 6.49 -3.40 -11.88
CA ILE A 152 5.12 -2.91 -11.89
C ILE A 152 4.80 -2.35 -10.50
N PRO A 153 4.38 -1.08 -10.35
CA PRO A 153 3.95 -0.56 -9.06
C PRO A 153 2.64 -1.23 -8.64
N ILE A 154 2.65 -1.89 -7.48
CA ILE A 154 1.50 -2.67 -6.98
C ILE A 154 0.78 -2.01 -5.79
N GLY A 155 1.31 -0.87 -5.33
CA GLY A 155 0.65 -0.04 -4.34
C GLY A 155 1.55 0.40 -3.20
N VAL A 156 0.91 0.79 -2.10
CA VAL A 156 1.55 1.40 -0.95
C VAL A 156 0.99 0.84 0.35
N ALA A 157 1.81 0.84 1.41
CA ALA A 157 1.37 0.52 2.77
C ALA A 157 1.71 1.67 3.70
N GLN A 158 0.74 2.11 4.51
CA GLN A 158 0.93 3.24 5.40
C GLN A 158 1.33 2.78 6.80
N PHE A 159 2.50 3.22 7.25
CA PHE A 159 2.94 3.13 8.61
C PHE A 159 2.31 4.27 9.44
N ARG A 160 1.28 3.92 10.20
CA ARG A 160 0.57 4.82 11.13
C ARG A 160 1.42 5.12 12.35
N ILE A 161 1.57 6.40 12.68
CA ILE A 161 2.20 6.89 13.90
C ILE A 161 1.05 7.38 14.79
N TYR A 162 0.88 6.77 15.96
CA TYR A 162 -0.15 7.10 16.97
C TYR A 162 0.40 8.03 18.05
#